data_AF-A0A419AWV2-F1
#
_entry.id   AF-A0A419AWV2-F1
#
_cell.length_a   1.000
_cell.length_b   1.000
_cell.length_c   1.000
_cell.angle_alpha   90.00
_cell.angle_beta   90.00
_cell.angle_gamma   90.00
#
_symmetry.space_group_name_H-M   'P 1'
#
loop_
_entity.id
_entity.type
_entity.pdbx_description
1 polymer ?
#
loop_
_entity_poly.entity_id
_entity_poly.type
_entity_poly.pdbx_seq_one_letter_code
_entity_poly.pdbx_strand_id
1 'polypeptide(L)'
;MSTQTFTELHVKHMLGQMGFTFDENGLKTLLLDKGSLLQRTVLGGRVIGGGVTLQVQEHIYHHYLSDEQKRVIYGSGYEIGSSQPIPDTSEKAFYAYLAQTYGGADVADLVKQIKKNIAALTGIPFKVFLEKDRNLALKVVTLFYRICRIYRPHLFRLLKVESADKANFEFRSAFPQQHQQSEENSAVLSEILCHLTFSMPKAYAEQAWRILTNLTLVGEAMAVYVKSEIEGEQRKLSHYSRHNIGAALDAILEKQATEPVYDRLDFLLYASLALLEYSERKNSNRLVMQAVYKNPLRLRTLHCAKLPSFSDKDVLTFLTGKAVTRIKPSLEKQAGFVELIVRNYARDLTKPLPTMNKQIIKALILHDKKFGVHIPSAITGVGNVQQSVTSILKDAERYARNDPEGNYPDPRRYPEALLLYWDMRYHMAVEALFSKQVDDGFQKMQSIAEWELRVDTQLIEYLKFSDIKVYQSLPEIADKFMHQLGYQPGKVTTFTD
;
A
#
# COMPACT_ATOMS: atom_id res chain seq x y z
N MET A 1 -13.07 6.79 19.84
CA MET A 1 -13.31 5.34 19.76
C MET A 1 -12.89 4.71 21.08
N SER A 2 -13.75 3.93 21.73
CA SER A 2 -13.44 3.22 22.98
C SER A 2 -12.37 2.15 22.72
N THR A 3 -11.25 2.21 23.43
CA THR A 3 -10.25 1.14 23.43
C THR A 3 -10.89 -0.16 23.91
N GLN A 4 -11.05 -1.15 23.03
CA GLN A 4 -11.37 -2.51 23.45
C GLN A 4 -10.16 -3.04 24.22
N THR A 5 -10.30 -3.16 25.55
CA THR A 5 -9.35 -3.90 26.37
C THR A 5 -9.69 -5.38 26.21
N PHE A 6 -8.80 -6.16 25.59
CA PHE A 6 -9.03 -7.59 25.41
C PHE A 6 -8.72 -8.33 26.71
N THR A 7 -9.67 -9.15 27.16
CA THR A 7 -9.47 -10.06 28.29
C THR A 7 -8.39 -11.10 28.01
N GLU A 8 -7.85 -11.69 29.09
CA GLU A 8 -6.92 -12.83 29.04
C GLU A 8 -7.40 -13.96 28.11
N LEU A 9 -8.71 -14.24 28.15
CA LEU A 9 -9.35 -15.26 27.31
C LEU A 9 -9.18 -14.97 25.81
N HIS A 10 -9.26 -13.70 25.41
CA HIS A 10 -9.04 -13.33 24.01
C HIS A 10 -7.59 -13.50 23.60
N VAL A 11 -6.63 -13.12 24.46
CA VAL A 11 -5.19 -13.31 24.17
C VAL A 11 -4.85 -14.79 24.05
N LYS A 12 -5.36 -15.61 24.97
CA LYS A 12 -5.24 -17.07 24.91
C LYS A 12 -5.82 -17.64 23.61
N HIS A 13 -6.97 -17.14 23.17
CA HIS A 13 -7.58 -17.55 21.91
C HIS A 13 -6.72 -17.14 20.70
N MET A 14 -6.23 -15.90 20.65
CA MET A 14 -5.35 -15.40 19.58
C MET A 14 -4.06 -16.23 19.48
N LEU A 15 -3.38 -16.48 20.61
CA LEU A 15 -2.19 -17.34 20.63
C LEU A 15 -2.50 -18.77 20.16
N GLY A 16 -3.61 -19.34 20.63
CA GLY A 16 -4.05 -20.67 20.22
C GLY A 16 -4.33 -20.79 18.72
N GLN A 17 -4.95 -19.79 18.10
CA GLN A 17 -5.16 -19.74 16.64
C GLN A 17 -3.84 -19.70 15.87
N MET A 18 -2.80 -19.13 16.45
CA MET A 18 -1.46 -19.06 15.91
C MET A 18 -0.57 -20.21 16.39
N GLY A 19 -1.11 -21.24 17.05
CA GLY A 19 -0.32 -22.38 17.52
C GLY A 19 0.72 -22.06 18.61
N PHE A 20 0.56 -20.94 19.33
CA PHE A 20 1.40 -20.57 20.47
C PHE A 20 0.76 -20.98 21.79
N THR A 21 1.61 -21.31 22.78
CA THR A 21 1.17 -21.53 24.15
C THR A 21 0.81 -20.21 24.83
N PHE A 22 -0.17 -20.26 25.72
CA PHE A 22 -0.52 -19.11 26.57
C PHE A 22 0.31 -19.15 27.85
N ASP A 23 1.60 -18.89 27.70
CA ASP A 23 2.60 -18.77 28.76
C ASP A 23 3.75 -17.83 28.32
N GLU A 24 4.73 -17.61 29.20
CA GLU A 24 5.88 -16.74 28.92
C GLU A 24 6.67 -17.19 27.69
N ASN A 25 6.88 -18.50 27.53
CA ASN A 25 7.61 -19.06 26.40
C ASN A 25 6.87 -18.83 25.07
N GLY A 26 5.55 -19.01 25.06
CA GLY A 26 4.72 -18.74 23.89
C GLY A 26 4.71 -17.26 23.51
N LEU A 27 4.64 -16.35 24.49
CA LEU A 27 4.74 -14.91 24.27
C LEU A 27 6.11 -14.49 23.73
N LYS A 28 7.19 -15.06 24.28
CA LYS A 28 8.55 -14.82 23.81
C LYS A 28 8.77 -15.35 22.40
N THR A 29 8.22 -16.54 22.10
CA THR A 29 8.27 -17.14 20.77
C THR A 29 7.53 -16.26 19.77
N LEU A 30 6.31 -15.82 20.11
CA LEU A 30 5.56 -14.88 19.28
C LEU A 30 6.39 -13.63 18.99
N LEU A 31 6.96 -12.98 20.00
CA LEU A 31 7.56 -11.65 19.83
C LEU A 31 8.98 -11.66 19.23
N LEU A 32 9.75 -12.72 19.42
CA LEU A 32 11.18 -12.73 19.10
C LEU A 32 11.62 -13.86 18.18
N ASP A 33 10.88 -14.96 18.06
CA ASP A 33 11.35 -16.10 17.28
C ASP A 33 11.43 -15.77 15.78
N LYS A 34 12.40 -16.35 15.09
CA LYS A 34 12.56 -16.16 13.64
C LYS A 34 11.55 -16.98 12.84
N GLY A 35 11.33 -18.23 13.24
CA GLY A 35 10.43 -19.16 12.55
C GLY A 35 8.98 -18.69 12.57
N SER A 36 8.60 -17.96 13.61
CA SER A 36 7.26 -17.39 13.77
C SER A 36 7.00 -16.07 13.03
N LEU A 37 7.97 -15.54 12.27
CA LEU A 37 7.84 -14.21 11.64
C LEU A 37 6.63 -14.14 10.69
N LEU A 38 6.55 -15.03 9.70
CA LEU A 38 5.41 -15.06 8.76
C LEU A 38 4.09 -15.28 9.50
N GLN A 39 4.11 -16.14 10.52
CA GLN A 39 2.95 -16.48 11.30
C GLN A 39 2.40 -15.30 12.09
N ARG A 40 3.26 -14.41 12.62
CA ARG A 40 2.80 -13.25 13.38
C ARG A 40 2.45 -12.02 12.55
N THR A 41 3.02 -11.89 11.35
CA THR A 41 2.81 -10.67 10.55
C THR A 41 1.88 -10.87 9.36
N VAL A 42 2.02 -11.97 8.61
CA VAL A 42 1.33 -12.19 7.32
C VAL A 42 0.17 -13.16 7.47
N LEU A 43 0.39 -14.28 8.18
CA LEU A 43 -0.59 -15.37 8.32
C LEU A 43 -1.48 -15.22 9.57
N GLY A 44 -1.00 -14.52 10.60
CA GLY A 44 -1.66 -14.39 11.90
C GLY A 44 -2.90 -13.51 11.91
N GLY A 45 -3.18 -12.84 10.79
CA GLY A 45 -4.32 -11.96 10.64
C GLY A 45 -4.18 -10.63 11.38
N ARG A 46 -4.83 -9.62 10.83
CA ARG A 46 -5.05 -8.33 11.47
C ARG A 46 -6.23 -8.47 12.44
N VAL A 47 -6.14 -7.89 13.64
CA VAL A 47 -7.26 -7.96 14.61
C VAL A 47 -8.45 -7.16 14.07
N ILE A 48 -9.52 -7.87 13.65
CA ILE A 48 -10.76 -7.28 13.14
C ILE A 48 -11.52 -6.63 14.31
N GLY A 49 -11.89 -5.36 14.19
CA GLY A 49 -12.67 -4.61 15.18
C GLY A 49 -11.87 -3.69 16.11
N GLY A 50 -10.53 -3.75 16.10
CA GLY A 50 -9.65 -2.96 16.98
C GLY A 50 -9.37 -1.51 16.54
N GLY A 51 -10.05 -1.00 15.50
CA GLY A 51 -9.58 0.17 14.74
C GLY A 51 -8.52 -0.22 13.72
N VAL A 52 -7.77 0.76 13.18
CA VAL A 52 -6.77 0.53 12.11
C VAL A 52 -5.91 -0.67 12.49
N THR A 53 -6.04 -1.69 11.66
CA THR A 53 -5.68 -3.09 11.87
C THR A 53 -4.31 -3.29 12.53
N LEU A 54 -4.31 -3.44 13.85
CA LEU A 54 -3.14 -3.83 14.64
C LEU A 54 -2.77 -5.28 14.34
N GLN A 55 -1.46 -5.53 14.31
CA GLN A 55 -0.95 -6.89 14.34
C GLN A 55 -1.15 -7.48 15.74
N VAL A 56 -1.37 -8.80 15.83
CA VAL A 56 -1.65 -9.48 17.11
C VAL A 56 -0.57 -9.19 18.16
N GLN A 57 0.70 -9.19 17.75
CA GLN A 57 1.83 -8.92 18.63
C GLN A 57 1.92 -7.46 19.09
N GLU A 58 1.53 -6.48 18.25
CA GLU A 58 1.44 -5.07 18.68
C GLU A 58 0.40 -4.93 19.78
N HIS A 59 -0.75 -5.56 19.56
CA HIS A 59 -1.84 -5.52 20.50
C HIS A 59 -1.45 -6.13 21.85
N ILE A 60 -0.86 -7.33 21.83
CA ILE A 60 -0.39 -8.01 23.04
C ILE A 60 0.64 -7.14 23.78
N TYR A 61 1.60 -6.54 23.07
CA TYR A 61 2.62 -5.70 23.69
C TYR A 61 2.04 -4.46 24.39
N HIS A 62 1.14 -3.74 23.73
CA HIS A 62 0.62 -2.45 24.21
C HIS A 62 -0.53 -2.57 25.20
N HIS A 63 -1.34 -3.62 25.10
CA HIS A 63 -2.59 -3.74 25.86
C HIS A 63 -2.63 -4.87 26.87
N TYR A 64 -1.72 -5.85 26.77
CA TYR A 64 -1.74 -7.02 27.65
C TYR A 64 -0.47 -7.16 28.49
N LEU A 65 0.72 -6.96 27.92
CA LEU A 65 1.97 -7.16 28.66
C LEU A 65 2.22 -6.08 29.71
N SER A 66 2.45 -6.53 30.95
CA SER A 66 3.05 -5.73 32.02
C SER A 66 4.51 -5.40 31.73
N ASP A 67 5.04 -4.36 32.38
CA ASP A 67 6.46 -3.97 32.21
C ASP A 67 7.43 -5.05 32.73
N GLU A 68 7.01 -5.86 33.69
CA GLU A 68 7.76 -7.02 34.17
C GLU A 68 7.87 -8.10 33.09
N GLN A 69 6.74 -8.46 32.45
CA GLN A 69 6.75 -9.42 31.35
C GLN A 69 7.57 -8.91 30.16
N LYS A 70 7.48 -7.62 29.83
CA LYS A 70 8.32 -7.00 28.79
C LYS A 70 9.80 -7.14 29.13
N ARG A 71 10.20 -6.92 30.39
CA ARG A 71 11.59 -7.09 30.84
C ARG A 71 12.08 -8.54 30.68
N VAL A 72 11.23 -9.52 31.01
CA VAL A 72 11.59 -10.94 30.88
C VAL A 72 11.70 -11.36 29.40
N ILE A 73 10.77 -10.91 28.56
CA ILE A 73 10.78 -11.19 27.11
C ILE A 73 12.00 -10.52 26.46
N TYR A 74 12.18 -9.22 26.69
CA TYR A 74 13.28 -8.41 26.17
C TYR A 74 14.39 -8.28 27.21
N GLY A 75 15.17 -9.37 27.36
CA GLY A 75 16.17 -9.56 28.43
C GLY A 75 17.34 -8.58 28.52
N SER A 76 17.29 -7.44 27.81
CA SER A 76 18.25 -6.34 27.92
C SER A 76 17.58 -5.00 27.64
N GLY A 77 17.99 -3.96 28.37
CA GLY A 77 17.57 -2.58 28.12
C GLY A 77 18.02 -2.01 26.77
N TYR A 78 18.91 -2.69 26.03
CA TYR A 78 19.24 -2.33 24.65
C TYR A 78 18.16 -2.74 23.63
N GLU A 79 17.21 -3.60 23.99
CA GLU A 79 16.11 -3.99 23.11
C GLU A 79 15.01 -2.92 23.08
N ILE A 80 14.45 -2.66 21.90
CA ILE A 80 13.41 -1.64 21.74
C ILE A 80 12.11 -1.95 22.49
N GLY A 81 11.79 -3.25 22.67
CA GLY A 81 10.65 -3.70 23.45
C GLY A 81 10.89 -3.75 24.97
N SER A 82 12.10 -3.44 25.43
CA SER A 82 12.38 -3.40 26.87
C SER A 82 11.85 -2.09 27.47
N SER A 83 11.16 -2.20 28.61
CA SER A 83 10.73 -1.05 29.42
C SER A 83 11.90 -0.38 30.16
N GLN A 84 13.06 -1.05 30.25
CA GLN A 84 14.22 -0.57 31.00
C GLN A 84 15.08 0.41 30.19
N PRO A 85 15.79 1.34 30.85
CA PRO A 85 16.81 2.15 30.19
C PRO A 85 17.98 1.29 29.70
N ILE A 86 18.73 1.79 28.72
CA ILE A 86 19.98 1.15 28.29
C ILE A 86 20.95 1.01 29.47
N PRO A 87 21.59 -0.16 29.64
CA PRO A 87 22.40 -0.43 30.82
C PRO A 87 23.74 0.33 30.82
N ASP A 88 24.29 0.64 29.65
CA ASP A 88 25.51 1.43 29.47
C ASP A 88 25.37 2.32 28.23
N THR A 89 25.96 3.51 28.28
CA THR A 89 26.01 4.46 27.16
C THR A 89 27.30 4.38 26.34
N SER A 90 28.27 3.58 26.80
CA SER A 90 29.55 3.39 26.13
C SER A 90 29.39 2.58 24.84
N GLU A 91 30.03 3.05 23.77
CA GLU A 91 29.98 2.37 22.46
C GLU A 91 30.62 0.97 22.53
N LYS A 92 31.64 0.81 23.37
CA LYS A 92 32.30 -0.48 23.61
C LYS A 92 31.35 -1.51 24.22
N ALA A 93 30.60 -1.16 25.27
CA ALA A 93 29.65 -2.08 25.89
C ALA A 93 28.48 -2.38 24.95
N PHE A 94 28.01 -1.38 24.20
CA PHE A 94 26.98 -1.56 23.19
C PHE A 94 27.41 -2.55 22.09
N TYR A 95 28.62 -2.41 21.56
CA TYR A 95 29.14 -3.33 20.54
C TYR A 95 29.40 -4.73 21.07
N ALA A 96 29.87 -4.85 22.31
CA ALA A 96 30.01 -6.15 22.98
C ALA A 96 28.66 -6.86 23.11
N TYR A 97 27.62 -6.13 23.52
CA TYR A 97 26.26 -6.65 23.60
C TYR A 97 25.76 -7.16 22.24
N LEU A 98 25.84 -6.34 21.19
CA LEU A 98 25.40 -6.74 19.84
C LEU A 98 26.14 -7.97 19.32
N ALA A 99 27.47 -8.02 19.53
CA ALA A 99 28.30 -9.15 19.13
C ALA A 99 27.93 -10.44 19.88
N GLN A 100 27.71 -10.35 21.20
CA GLN A 100 27.38 -11.50 22.03
C GLN A 100 25.96 -12.03 21.78
N THR A 101 24.98 -11.13 21.59
CA THR A 101 23.57 -11.51 21.44
C THR A 101 23.20 -11.92 20.02
N TYR A 102 23.75 -11.23 19.01
CA TYR A 102 23.35 -11.38 17.61
C TYR A 102 24.48 -11.81 16.67
N GLY A 103 25.72 -11.87 17.16
CA GLY A 103 26.88 -12.31 16.39
C GLY A 103 27.41 -11.28 15.38
N GLY A 104 28.48 -11.70 14.70
CA GLY A 104 29.16 -10.96 13.62
C GLY A 104 30.45 -10.28 14.05
N ALA A 105 31.52 -10.44 13.25
CA ALA A 105 32.81 -9.80 13.49
C ALA A 105 32.82 -8.31 13.07
N ASP A 106 31.89 -7.92 12.19
CA ASP A 106 31.75 -6.61 11.56
C ASP A 106 30.74 -5.70 12.29
N VAL A 107 30.60 -5.84 13.62
CA VAL A 107 29.60 -5.08 14.41
C VAL A 107 29.70 -3.58 14.17
N ALA A 108 30.90 -3.03 14.26
CA ALA A 108 31.13 -1.59 14.10
C ALA A 108 30.73 -1.09 12.70
N ASP A 109 31.06 -1.86 11.66
CA ASP A 109 30.75 -1.50 10.27
C ASP A 109 29.24 -1.58 10.00
N LEU A 110 28.57 -2.63 10.47
CA LEU A 110 27.13 -2.77 10.33
C LEU A 110 26.38 -1.69 11.10
N VAL A 111 26.81 -1.35 12.33
CA VAL A 111 26.22 -0.23 13.08
C VAL A 111 26.42 1.09 12.35
N LYS A 112 27.62 1.36 11.81
CA LYS A 112 27.87 2.56 11.00
C LYS A 112 26.96 2.61 9.78
N GLN A 113 26.74 1.48 9.10
CA GLN A 113 25.82 1.38 7.98
C GLN A 113 24.37 1.64 8.41
N ILE A 114 23.90 1.06 9.53
CA ILE A 114 22.57 1.30 10.10
C ILE A 114 22.38 2.79 10.37
N LYS A 115 23.31 3.43 11.08
CA LYS A 115 23.25 4.88 11.38
C LYS A 115 23.15 5.73 10.11
N LYS A 116 23.93 5.38 9.07
CA LYS A 116 23.90 6.06 7.76
C LYS A 116 22.55 5.90 7.07
N ASN A 117 21.96 4.70 7.08
CA ASN A 117 20.68 4.46 6.42
C ASN A 117 19.51 5.08 7.20
N ILE A 118 19.54 5.08 8.53
CA ILE A 118 18.56 5.81 9.34
C ILE A 118 18.59 7.29 8.96
N ALA A 119 19.78 7.90 8.87
CA ALA A 119 19.90 9.30 8.45
C ALA A 119 19.37 9.56 7.03
N ALA A 120 19.55 8.60 6.11
CA ALA A 120 18.99 8.69 4.76
C ALA A 120 17.46 8.58 4.74
N LEU A 121 16.88 7.72 5.58
CA LEU A 121 15.43 7.54 5.71
C LEU A 121 14.76 8.75 6.37
N THR A 122 15.39 9.33 7.39
CA THR A 122 14.83 10.43 8.19
C THR A 122 15.24 11.82 7.73
N GLY A 123 16.20 11.93 6.80
CA GLY A 123 16.75 13.22 6.37
C GLY A 123 17.59 13.95 7.42
N ILE A 124 17.82 13.34 8.59
CA ILE A 124 18.47 13.96 9.75
C ILE A 124 19.73 13.17 10.13
N PRO A 125 20.88 13.83 10.36
CA PRO A 125 22.10 13.14 10.78
C PRO A 125 21.89 12.34 12.08
N PHE A 126 22.37 11.09 12.11
CA PHE A 126 22.11 10.20 13.25
C PHE A 126 22.59 10.75 14.60
N LYS A 127 23.66 11.57 14.58
CA LYS A 127 24.23 12.23 15.76
C LYS A 127 23.20 13.09 16.50
N VAL A 128 22.28 13.74 15.78
CA VAL A 128 21.25 14.59 16.38
C VAL A 128 20.29 13.75 17.24
N PHE A 129 19.92 12.54 16.80
CA PHE A 129 19.12 11.62 17.61
C PHE A 129 19.88 11.11 18.85
N LEU A 130 21.18 10.84 18.72
CA LEU A 130 22.01 10.40 19.85
C LEU A 130 22.19 11.48 20.92
N GLU A 131 22.25 12.75 20.51
CA GLU A 131 22.33 13.90 21.41
C GLU A 131 20.99 14.16 22.11
N LYS A 132 19.87 13.96 21.40
CA LYS A 132 18.52 14.18 21.93
C LYS A 132 18.04 13.07 22.87
N ASP A 133 18.14 11.81 22.44
CA ASP A 133 17.71 10.64 23.21
C ASP A 133 18.59 9.44 22.87
N ARG A 134 19.71 9.32 23.59
CA ARG A 134 20.66 8.21 23.42
C ARG A 134 20.03 6.84 23.71
N ASN A 135 19.11 6.77 24.68
CA ASN A 135 18.45 5.54 25.06
C ASN A 135 17.61 4.98 23.90
N LEU A 136 16.76 5.82 23.31
CA LEU A 136 15.96 5.44 22.15
C LEU A 136 16.83 5.17 20.92
N ALA A 137 17.82 6.02 20.66
CA ALA A 137 18.68 5.90 19.49
C ALA A 137 19.44 4.56 19.46
N LEU A 138 19.99 4.12 20.58
CA LEU A 138 20.68 2.82 20.66
C LEU A 138 19.69 1.66 20.55
N LYS A 139 18.51 1.73 21.17
CA LYS A 139 17.44 0.73 21.02
C LYS A 139 17.00 0.53 19.57
N VAL A 140 16.85 1.62 18.82
CA VAL A 140 16.54 1.57 17.38
C VAL A 140 17.69 0.91 16.61
N VAL A 141 18.95 1.25 16.91
CA VAL A 141 20.09 0.57 16.26
C VAL A 141 20.09 -0.92 16.56
N THR A 142 19.80 -1.34 17.79
CA THR A 142 19.66 -2.75 18.17
C THR A 142 18.58 -3.45 17.34
N LEU A 143 17.40 -2.83 17.17
CA LEU A 143 16.33 -3.36 16.34
C LEU A 143 16.83 -3.62 14.91
N PHE A 144 17.41 -2.62 14.24
CA PHE A 144 17.90 -2.78 12.87
C PHE A 144 19.06 -3.79 12.79
N TYR A 145 19.93 -3.85 13.79
CA TYR A 145 21.01 -4.83 13.86
C TYR A 145 20.46 -6.26 13.93
N ARG A 146 19.49 -6.49 14.83
CA ARG A 146 18.77 -7.75 14.97
C ARG A 146 18.10 -8.16 13.66
N ILE A 147 17.39 -7.23 13.01
CA ILE A 147 16.77 -7.50 11.70
C ILE A 147 17.80 -7.90 10.65
N CYS A 148 18.92 -7.18 10.55
CA CYS A 148 19.97 -7.49 9.60
C CYS A 148 20.60 -8.88 9.85
N ARG A 149 20.88 -9.25 11.10
CA ARG A 149 21.52 -10.52 11.43
C ARG A 149 20.59 -11.72 11.34
N ILE A 150 19.38 -11.59 11.88
CA ILE A 150 18.48 -12.73 12.06
C ILE A 150 17.59 -12.92 10.84
N TYR A 151 17.02 -11.85 10.31
CA TYR A 151 15.90 -11.94 9.36
C TYR A 151 16.30 -11.59 7.93
N ARG A 152 17.05 -10.49 7.70
CA ARG A 152 17.35 -9.98 6.36
C ARG A 152 18.69 -9.22 6.29
N PRO A 153 19.81 -9.88 5.92
CA PRO A 153 21.13 -9.25 5.82
C PRO A 153 21.20 -8.04 4.87
N HIS A 154 20.36 -8.03 3.84
CA HIS A 154 20.28 -6.94 2.87
C HIS A 154 19.06 -6.03 3.10
N LEU A 155 18.63 -5.83 4.36
CA LEU A 155 17.48 -5.00 4.73
C LEU A 155 17.51 -3.62 4.04
N PHE A 156 18.65 -2.92 4.09
CA PHE A 156 18.72 -1.58 3.50
C PHE A 156 18.80 -1.56 1.97
N ARG A 157 18.94 -2.71 1.32
CA ARG A 157 18.67 -2.81 -0.12
C ARG A 157 17.16 -2.87 -0.36
N LEU A 158 16.43 -3.64 0.45
CA LEU A 158 14.96 -3.66 0.44
C LEU A 158 14.40 -2.27 0.73
N LEU A 159 14.91 -1.54 1.73
CA LEU A 159 14.40 -0.21 2.10
C LEU A 159 14.85 0.92 1.15
N LYS A 160 15.54 0.61 0.06
CA LYS A 160 15.90 1.60 -0.97
C LYS A 160 14.89 1.55 -2.11
N VAL A 161 14.60 2.72 -2.65
CA VAL A 161 13.89 2.85 -3.94
C VAL A 161 14.74 2.20 -5.02
N GLU A 162 14.31 1.06 -5.55
CA GLU A 162 15.14 0.26 -6.47
C GLU A 162 15.19 0.83 -7.89
N SER A 163 14.10 1.42 -8.40
CA SER A 163 14.05 1.99 -9.76
C SER A 163 12.77 2.79 -9.99
N ALA A 164 12.88 4.01 -10.53
CA ALA A 164 11.73 4.81 -10.94
C ALA A 164 10.96 4.22 -12.15
N ASP A 165 11.57 3.27 -12.87
CA ASP A 165 11.06 2.73 -14.15
C ASP A 165 10.40 1.35 -14.00
N LYS A 166 10.38 0.79 -12.78
CA LYS A 166 9.79 -0.52 -12.50
C LYS A 166 8.72 -0.41 -11.42
N ALA A 167 7.59 -1.08 -11.66
CA ALA A 167 6.56 -1.23 -10.66
C ALA A 167 7.06 -2.16 -9.54
N ASN A 168 7.03 -1.69 -8.30
CA ASN A 168 7.38 -2.45 -7.10
C ASN A 168 6.23 -2.40 -6.10
N PHE A 169 5.70 -3.58 -5.79
CA PHE A 169 4.61 -3.76 -4.84
C PHE A 169 4.97 -4.74 -3.71
N GLU A 170 6.27 -4.97 -3.47
CA GLU A 170 6.75 -5.90 -2.44
C GLU A 170 6.62 -5.38 -1.01
N PHE A 171 6.33 -4.09 -0.82
CA PHE A 171 6.24 -3.43 0.48
C PHE A 171 4.89 -3.57 1.18
N ARG A 172 4.08 -4.60 0.89
CA ARG A 172 2.69 -4.62 1.39
C ARG A 172 2.56 -5.21 2.77
N SER A 173 2.34 -4.33 3.74
CA SER A 173 1.95 -4.74 5.08
C SER A 173 0.55 -5.39 5.14
N ALA A 174 -0.34 -5.13 4.17
CA ALA A 174 -1.75 -5.53 4.25
C ALA A 174 -2.13 -6.77 3.44
N PHE A 175 -1.53 -6.96 2.27
CA PHE A 175 -1.89 -8.02 1.32
C PHE A 175 -0.69 -8.35 0.42
N PRO A 176 0.33 -9.06 0.93
CA PRO A 176 1.45 -9.46 0.10
C PRO A 176 1.01 -10.35 -1.06
N GLN A 177 1.75 -10.32 -2.16
CA GLN A 177 1.64 -11.35 -3.19
C GLN A 177 1.90 -12.71 -2.53
N GLN A 178 1.09 -13.72 -2.84
CA GLN A 178 1.24 -15.10 -2.36
C GLN A 178 2.46 -15.76 -3.00
N HIS A 179 3.63 -15.36 -2.52
CA HIS A 179 4.92 -15.85 -2.93
C HIS A 179 5.90 -15.71 -1.76
N GLN A 180 6.63 -16.79 -1.45
CA GLN A 180 7.46 -16.89 -0.24
C GLN A 180 8.33 -15.64 0.02
N GLN A 181 9.10 -15.19 -0.98
CA GLN A 181 10.00 -14.05 -0.81
C GLN A 181 9.25 -12.71 -0.57
N SER A 182 8.10 -12.52 -1.21
CA SER A 182 7.28 -11.31 -1.07
C SER A 182 6.62 -11.26 0.31
N GLU A 183 6.15 -12.42 0.79
CA GLU A 183 5.64 -12.59 2.15
C GLU A 183 6.73 -12.32 3.19
N GLU A 184 7.96 -12.84 2.98
CA GLU A 184 9.11 -12.56 3.84
C GLU A 184 9.48 -11.07 3.89
N ASN A 185 9.56 -10.40 2.74
CA ASN A 185 9.87 -8.96 2.67
C ASN A 185 8.80 -8.13 3.41
N SER A 186 7.52 -8.46 3.19
CA SER A 186 6.38 -7.81 3.85
C SER A 186 6.37 -8.06 5.36
N ALA A 187 6.73 -9.27 5.77
CA ALA A 187 6.85 -9.65 7.17
C ALA A 187 7.97 -8.88 7.88
N VAL A 188 9.14 -8.74 7.24
CA VAL A 188 10.25 -7.94 7.78
C VAL A 188 9.87 -6.47 7.93
N LEU A 189 9.18 -5.88 6.95
CA LEU A 189 8.70 -4.49 7.07
C LEU A 189 7.69 -4.35 8.22
N SER A 190 6.72 -5.26 8.30
CA SER A 190 5.71 -5.28 9.36
C SER A 190 6.34 -5.44 10.74
N GLU A 191 7.37 -6.27 10.86
CA GLU A 191 8.14 -6.46 12.08
C GLU A 191 8.82 -5.17 12.54
N ILE A 192 9.46 -4.44 11.62
CA ILE A 192 10.12 -3.16 11.92
C ILE A 192 9.08 -2.14 12.39
N LEU A 193 8.01 -1.94 11.62
CA LEU A 193 6.95 -0.98 11.96
C LEU A 193 6.36 -1.29 13.33
N CYS A 194 6.04 -2.56 13.59
CA CYS A 194 5.55 -3.04 14.88
C CYS A 194 6.50 -2.70 16.02
N HIS A 195 7.76 -3.10 15.91
CA HIS A 195 8.73 -2.93 16.99
C HIS A 195 9.09 -1.47 17.25
N LEU A 196 9.04 -0.61 16.24
CA LEU A 196 9.19 0.84 16.44
C LEU A 196 8.11 1.40 17.36
N THR A 197 6.90 0.81 17.37
CA THR A 197 5.84 1.27 18.29
C THR A 197 6.11 0.91 19.74
N PHE A 198 6.94 -0.08 20.04
CA PHE A 198 7.11 -0.62 21.40
C PHE A 198 7.75 0.35 22.38
N SER A 199 8.52 1.32 21.89
CA SER A 199 9.08 2.41 22.69
C SER A 199 8.21 3.67 22.71
N MET A 200 7.14 3.72 21.92
CA MET A 200 6.30 4.90 21.78
C MET A 200 5.32 5.04 22.96
N PRO A 201 5.13 6.25 23.49
CA PRO A 201 3.97 6.55 24.33
C PRO A 201 2.67 6.28 23.58
N LYS A 202 1.59 6.00 24.32
CA LYS A 202 0.28 5.64 23.75
C LYS A 202 -0.19 6.55 22.62
N ALA A 203 -0.11 7.88 22.79
CA ALA A 203 -0.54 8.83 21.77
C ALA A 203 0.28 8.72 20.46
N TYR A 204 1.58 8.44 20.57
CA TYR A 204 2.47 8.23 19.43
C TYR A 204 2.17 6.91 18.72
N ALA A 205 1.98 5.83 19.48
CA ALA A 205 1.62 4.53 18.93
C ALA A 205 0.28 4.59 18.18
N GLU A 206 -0.75 5.17 18.82
CA GLU A 206 -2.07 5.36 18.19
C GLU A 206 -2.00 6.18 16.91
N GLN A 207 -1.18 7.24 16.90
CA GLN A 207 -0.99 8.03 15.69
C GLN A 207 -0.25 7.24 14.61
N ALA A 208 0.83 6.53 14.96
CA ALA A 208 1.60 5.70 14.03
C ALA A 208 0.69 4.70 13.31
N TRP A 209 -0.14 3.97 14.05
CA TRP A 209 -1.10 3.01 13.49
C TRP A 209 -2.06 3.65 12.49
N ARG A 210 -2.45 4.91 12.72
CA ARG A 210 -3.36 5.63 11.83
C ARG A 210 -2.68 6.18 10.58
N ILE A 211 -1.36 6.31 10.52
CA ILE A 211 -0.66 6.91 9.38
C ILE A 211 -1.03 6.20 8.07
N LEU A 212 -0.90 4.87 8.01
CA LEU A 212 -1.15 4.10 6.78
C LEU A 212 -2.59 4.25 6.28
N THR A 213 -3.57 4.24 7.20
CA THR A 213 -4.99 4.40 6.84
C THR A 213 -5.34 5.84 6.51
N ASN A 214 -4.95 6.81 7.33
CA ASN A 214 -5.27 8.22 7.12
C ASN A 214 -4.63 8.74 5.82
N LEU A 215 -3.38 8.36 5.51
CA LEU A 215 -2.74 8.71 4.24
C LEU A 215 -3.57 8.23 3.04
N THR A 216 -4.04 6.98 3.10
CA THR A 216 -4.84 6.40 2.02
C THR A 216 -6.19 7.11 1.90
N LEU A 217 -6.91 7.27 3.02
CA LEU A 217 -8.24 7.89 3.05
C LEU A 217 -8.21 9.36 2.63
N VAL A 218 -7.21 10.13 3.07
CA VAL A 218 -7.06 11.54 2.70
C VAL A 218 -6.79 11.68 1.20
N GLY A 219 -5.88 10.87 0.65
CA GLY A 219 -5.63 10.85 -0.79
C GLY A 219 -6.89 10.46 -1.60
N GLU A 220 -7.61 9.42 -1.18
CA GLU A 220 -8.87 8.99 -1.79
C GLU A 220 -9.94 10.10 -1.73
N ALA A 221 -10.08 10.80 -0.59
CA ALA A 221 -11.02 11.90 -0.44
C ALA A 221 -10.67 13.10 -1.34
N MET A 222 -9.39 13.46 -1.43
CA MET A 222 -8.95 14.54 -2.32
C MET A 222 -9.14 14.17 -3.80
N ALA A 223 -8.92 12.91 -4.17
CA ALA A 223 -9.15 12.41 -5.53
C ALA A 223 -10.62 12.58 -5.99
N VAL A 224 -11.59 12.41 -5.09
CA VAL A 224 -13.02 12.67 -5.40
C VAL A 224 -13.25 14.12 -5.84
N TYR A 225 -12.61 15.08 -5.17
CA TYR A 225 -12.73 16.50 -5.54
C TYR A 225 -11.96 16.84 -6.81
N VAL A 226 -10.78 16.25 -7.03
CA VAL A 226 -10.05 16.37 -8.30
C VAL A 226 -10.93 15.92 -9.47
N LYS A 227 -11.56 14.75 -9.35
CA LYS A 227 -12.50 14.24 -10.35
C LYS A 227 -13.65 15.20 -10.57
N SER A 228 -14.24 15.72 -9.49
CA SER A 228 -15.37 16.66 -9.55
C SER A 228 -15.02 17.97 -10.26
N GLU A 229 -13.84 18.54 -10.02
CA GLU A 229 -13.36 19.74 -10.72
C GLU A 229 -13.19 19.49 -12.22
N ILE A 230 -12.56 18.38 -12.61
CA ILE A 230 -12.31 18.06 -14.02
C ILE A 230 -13.62 17.75 -14.77
N GLU A 231 -14.54 17.04 -14.12
CA GLU A 231 -15.88 16.78 -14.67
C GLU A 231 -16.73 18.04 -14.76
N GLY A 232 -16.64 18.90 -13.74
CA GLY A 232 -17.33 20.18 -13.67
C GLY A 232 -16.84 21.18 -14.71
N GLU A 233 -15.53 21.20 -15.00
CA GLU A 233 -14.91 22.11 -15.99
C GLU A 233 -15.54 21.91 -17.38
N GLN A 234 -15.86 20.67 -17.76
CA GLN A 234 -16.55 20.37 -19.03
C GLN A 234 -17.99 20.93 -19.08
N ARG A 235 -18.63 21.16 -17.93
CA ARG A 235 -20.02 21.63 -17.83
C ARG A 235 -20.12 23.15 -17.59
N LYS A 236 -19.25 23.71 -16.75
CA LYS A 236 -19.24 25.13 -16.33
C LYS A 236 -17.80 25.64 -16.14
N LEU A 237 -17.13 25.92 -17.25
CA LEU A 237 -15.72 26.37 -17.32
C LEU A 237 -15.36 27.56 -16.41
N SER A 238 -16.30 28.44 -16.08
CA SER A 238 -16.04 29.62 -15.25
C SER A 238 -16.06 29.34 -13.75
N HIS A 239 -16.61 28.19 -13.32
CA HIS A 239 -16.75 27.84 -11.91
C HIS A 239 -15.76 26.76 -11.48
N TYR A 240 -15.48 25.81 -12.38
CA TYR A 240 -14.59 24.68 -12.14
C TYR A 240 -13.35 24.81 -13.01
N SER A 241 -12.18 24.53 -12.44
CA SER A 241 -10.95 24.49 -13.23
C SER A 241 -9.86 23.67 -12.57
N ARG A 242 -9.12 22.92 -13.39
CA ARG A 242 -7.86 22.30 -12.96
C ARG A 242 -6.86 23.28 -12.33
N HIS A 243 -6.92 24.57 -12.67
CA HIS A 243 -6.05 25.58 -12.03
C HIS A 243 -6.42 25.82 -10.56
N ASN A 244 -7.68 25.64 -10.19
CA ASN A 244 -8.14 25.72 -8.80
C ASN A 244 -7.54 24.59 -7.96
N ILE A 245 -7.40 23.38 -8.54
CA ILE A 245 -6.75 22.24 -7.89
C ILE A 245 -5.33 22.61 -7.47
N GLY A 246 -4.53 23.16 -8.41
CA GLY A 246 -3.16 23.58 -8.13
C GLY A 246 -3.08 24.63 -7.02
N ALA A 247 -3.86 25.71 -7.13
CA ALA A 247 -3.88 26.79 -6.15
C ALA A 247 -4.32 26.32 -4.75
N ALA A 248 -5.35 25.45 -4.69
CA ALA A 248 -5.82 24.88 -3.44
C ALA A 248 -4.74 24.03 -2.79
N LEU A 249 -4.09 23.13 -3.55
CA LEU A 249 -3.01 22.30 -3.03
C LEU A 249 -1.83 23.13 -2.50
N ASP A 250 -1.38 24.12 -3.27
CA ASP A 250 -0.25 24.97 -2.87
C ASP A 250 -0.57 25.76 -1.58
N ALA A 251 -1.85 26.08 -1.33
CA ALA A 251 -2.30 26.77 -0.12
C ALA A 251 -2.41 25.85 1.12
N ILE A 252 -2.78 24.56 0.94
CA ILE A 252 -3.01 23.63 2.07
C ILE A 252 -1.83 22.72 2.38
N LEU A 253 -0.97 22.47 1.40
CA LEU A 253 0.23 21.63 1.48
C LEU A 253 1.50 22.47 1.30
N GLU A 254 1.50 23.69 1.82
CA GLU A 254 2.66 24.56 1.77
C GLU A 254 3.84 23.88 2.50
N LYS A 255 4.97 23.76 1.81
CA LYS A 255 6.19 23.20 2.39
C LYS A 255 6.61 24.09 3.55
N GLN A 256 6.63 23.53 4.77
CA GLN A 256 7.15 24.25 5.91
C GLN A 256 8.65 24.52 5.68
N ALA A 257 9.02 25.80 5.56
CA ALA A 257 10.41 26.24 5.36
C ALA A 257 11.29 26.12 6.61
N THR A 258 10.74 25.64 7.73
CA THR A 258 11.45 25.46 8.99
C THR A 258 12.23 24.16 9.02
N GLU A 259 13.39 24.17 9.72
CA GLU A 259 14.15 22.96 10.05
C GLU A 259 13.21 21.86 10.57
N PRO A 260 13.42 20.59 10.21
CA PRO A 260 12.52 19.50 10.58
C PRO A 260 12.37 19.45 12.10
N VAL A 261 11.21 19.89 12.59
CA VAL A 261 10.81 19.74 13.98
C VAL A 261 10.44 18.27 14.13
N TYR A 262 11.35 17.46 14.65
CA TYR A 262 11.04 16.07 14.96
C TYR A 262 11.12 15.82 16.45
N ASP A 263 10.11 15.14 16.99
CA ASP A 263 10.05 14.86 18.41
C ASP A 263 10.81 13.57 18.78
N ARG A 264 10.58 12.47 18.05
CA ARG A 264 11.13 11.15 18.39
C ARG A 264 11.60 10.34 17.18
N LEU A 265 12.71 9.62 17.34
CA LEU A 265 13.31 8.81 16.27
C LEU A 265 12.43 7.65 15.82
N ASP A 266 11.83 6.92 16.78
CA ASP A 266 10.99 5.76 16.51
C ASP A 266 9.76 6.12 15.66
N PHE A 267 9.07 7.20 16.03
CA PHE A 267 7.93 7.71 15.28
C PHE A 267 8.33 8.22 13.89
N LEU A 268 9.40 9.01 13.81
CA LEU A 268 9.86 9.55 12.53
C LEU A 268 10.27 8.42 11.55
N LEU A 269 10.93 7.38 12.05
CA LEU A 269 11.26 6.21 11.24
C LEU A 269 10.01 5.45 10.79
N TYR A 270 9.04 5.24 11.69
CA TYR A 270 7.76 4.63 11.34
C TYR A 270 7.09 5.41 10.21
N ALA A 271 6.96 6.72 10.39
CA ALA A 271 6.35 7.63 9.43
C ALA A 271 7.09 7.62 8.08
N SER A 272 8.42 7.64 8.10
CA SER A 272 9.26 7.59 6.89
C SER A 272 9.10 6.28 6.12
N LEU A 273 9.01 5.15 6.84
CA LEU A 273 8.79 3.83 6.23
C LEU A 273 7.37 3.69 5.66
N ALA A 274 6.36 4.21 6.37
CA ALA A 274 4.97 4.24 5.89
C ALA A 274 4.84 5.12 4.63
N LEU A 275 5.50 6.28 4.60
CA LEU A 275 5.55 7.14 3.42
C LEU A 275 6.31 6.48 2.26
N LEU A 276 7.37 5.72 2.54
CA LEU A 276 8.10 4.95 1.52
C LEU A 276 7.19 3.89 0.88
N GLU A 277 6.48 3.09 1.68
CA GLU A 277 5.49 2.11 1.20
C GLU A 277 4.44 2.79 0.31
N TYR A 278 3.89 3.91 0.77
CA TYR A 278 2.90 4.68 0.03
C TYR A 278 3.46 5.22 -1.29
N SER A 279 4.65 5.82 -1.27
CA SER A 279 5.35 6.37 -2.44
C SER A 279 5.61 5.31 -3.51
N GLU A 280 6.13 4.14 -3.14
CA GLU A 280 6.40 3.05 -4.09
C GLU A 280 5.11 2.54 -4.75
N ARG A 281 4.03 2.43 -3.98
CA ARG A 281 2.71 2.07 -4.52
C ARG A 281 2.22 3.08 -5.55
N LYS A 282 2.35 4.38 -5.26
CA LYS A 282 1.93 5.45 -6.19
C LYS A 282 2.81 5.53 -7.43
N ASN A 283 4.13 5.40 -7.28
CA ASN A 283 5.03 5.32 -8.43
C ASN A 283 4.68 4.13 -9.33
N SER A 284 4.35 2.99 -8.74
CA SER A 284 3.95 1.81 -9.48
C SER A 284 2.60 1.98 -10.19
N ASN A 285 1.61 2.60 -9.54
CA ASN A 285 0.34 2.98 -10.18
C ASN A 285 0.58 3.91 -11.37
N ARG A 286 1.44 4.92 -11.23
CA ARG A 286 1.84 5.81 -12.34
C ARG A 286 2.38 5.04 -13.54
N LEU A 287 3.26 4.06 -13.32
CA LEU A 287 3.81 3.24 -14.41
C LEU A 287 2.73 2.40 -15.10
N VAL A 288 1.79 1.84 -14.35
CA VAL A 288 0.63 1.13 -14.91
C VAL A 288 -0.24 2.07 -15.74
N MET A 289 -0.54 3.26 -15.22
CA MET A 289 -1.29 4.29 -15.93
C MET A 289 -0.60 4.68 -17.24
N GLN A 290 0.71 4.93 -17.22
CA GLN A 290 1.48 5.20 -18.43
C GLN A 290 1.36 4.06 -19.45
N ALA A 291 1.36 2.80 -19.01
CA ALA A 291 1.15 1.66 -19.90
C ALA A 291 -0.27 1.60 -20.48
N VAL A 292 -1.29 1.95 -19.70
CA VAL A 292 -2.69 2.06 -20.16
C VAL A 292 -2.81 3.16 -21.22
N TYR A 293 -2.24 4.34 -20.97
CA TYR A 293 -2.35 5.50 -21.85
C TYR A 293 -1.47 5.42 -23.10
N LYS A 294 -0.32 4.72 -23.05
CA LYS A 294 0.53 4.48 -24.23
C LYS A 294 -0.19 3.70 -25.32
N ASN A 295 -1.22 2.92 -24.97
CA ASN A 295 -1.99 2.10 -25.91
C ASN A 295 -3.38 2.72 -26.14
N PRO A 296 -3.57 3.56 -27.17
CA PRO A 296 -4.84 4.26 -27.39
C PRO A 296 -6.01 3.27 -27.55
N LEU A 297 -7.16 3.60 -26.96
CA LEU A 297 -8.35 2.77 -27.02
C LEU A 297 -9.00 2.89 -28.41
N ARG A 298 -8.81 1.89 -29.28
CA ARG A 298 -9.39 1.89 -30.63
C ARG A 298 -10.69 1.08 -30.67
N LEU A 299 -11.64 1.46 -29.83
CA LEU A 299 -13.00 0.92 -29.83
C LEU A 299 -13.99 2.00 -30.31
N ARG A 300 -15.14 1.59 -30.86
CA ARG A 300 -16.20 2.53 -31.26
C ARG A 300 -17.06 2.92 -30.07
N THR A 301 -17.41 4.20 -29.94
CA THR A 301 -18.29 4.71 -28.88
C THR A 301 -19.66 4.04 -28.91
N LEU A 302 -20.20 3.73 -27.73
CA LEU A 302 -21.57 3.29 -27.48
C LEU A 302 -22.53 4.48 -27.35
N HIS A 303 -22.02 5.71 -27.25
CA HIS A 303 -22.84 6.92 -27.16
C HIS A 303 -23.78 7.02 -28.36
N CYS A 304 -25.09 6.98 -28.09
CA CYS A 304 -26.16 6.97 -29.11
C CYS A 304 -26.02 5.87 -30.18
N ALA A 305 -25.29 4.78 -29.89
CA ALA A 305 -25.09 3.69 -30.84
C ALA A 305 -26.38 2.90 -31.08
N LYS A 306 -26.64 2.58 -32.35
CA LYS A 306 -27.72 1.65 -32.75
C LYS A 306 -27.12 0.28 -33.00
N LEU A 307 -27.32 -0.63 -32.06
CA LEU A 307 -26.87 -2.02 -32.15
C LEU A 307 -27.99 -2.90 -32.75
N PRO A 308 -27.66 -3.85 -33.66
CA PRO A 308 -28.64 -4.81 -34.19
C PRO A 308 -29.26 -5.71 -33.11
N SER A 309 -28.45 -6.11 -32.12
CA SER A 309 -28.88 -6.79 -30.90
C SER A 309 -27.86 -6.58 -29.78
N PHE A 310 -28.23 -6.94 -28.54
CA PHE A 310 -27.32 -6.97 -27.39
C PHE A 310 -26.58 -8.30 -27.24
N SER A 311 -26.53 -9.13 -28.30
CA SER A 311 -25.72 -10.34 -28.29
C SER A 311 -24.23 -10.00 -28.29
N ASP A 312 -23.41 -10.85 -27.68
CA ASP A 312 -21.95 -10.64 -27.68
C ASP A 312 -21.40 -10.50 -29.10
N LYS A 313 -21.94 -11.25 -30.07
CA LYS A 313 -21.50 -11.20 -31.46
C LYS A 313 -21.63 -9.80 -32.04
N ASP A 314 -22.80 -9.18 -31.88
CA ASP A 314 -23.11 -7.88 -32.47
C ASP A 314 -22.41 -6.76 -31.72
N VAL A 315 -22.38 -6.80 -30.39
CA VAL A 315 -21.70 -5.81 -29.55
C VAL A 315 -20.19 -5.83 -29.80
N LEU A 316 -19.55 -6.99 -29.81
CA LEU A 316 -18.12 -7.09 -30.08
C LEU A 316 -17.77 -6.70 -31.52
N THR A 317 -18.61 -7.06 -32.49
CA THR A 317 -18.43 -6.65 -33.89
C THR A 317 -18.50 -5.13 -34.02
N PHE A 318 -19.47 -4.51 -33.36
CA PHE A 318 -19.60 -3.06 -33.32
C PHE A 318 -18.39 -2.40 -32.65
N LEU A 319 -18.11 -2.74 -31.39
CA LEU A 319 -17.06 -2.10 -30.59
C LEU A 319 -15.69 -2.21 -31.25
N THR A 320 -15.36 -3.38 -31.80
CA THR A 320 -14.04 -3.62 -32.41
C THR A 320 -13.95 -3.18 -33.88
N GLY A 321 -15.10 -2.90 -34.52
CA GLY A 321 -15.19 -2.63 -35.96
C GLY A 321 -14.81 -3.81 -36.85
N LYS A 322 -14.70 -5.03 -36.31
CA LYS A 322 -14.31 -6.25 -37.02
C LYS A 322 -15.37 -7.32 -36.83
N ALA A 323 -15.77 -7.98 -37.91
CA ALA A 323 -16.75 -9.06 -37.85
C ALA A 323 -16.28 -10.18 -36.91
N VAL A 324 -17.02 -10.40 -35.81
CA VAL A 324 -16.79 -11.52 -34.89
C VAL A 324 -17.72 -12.64 -35.31
N THR A 325 -17.17 -13.68 -35.94
CA THR A 325 -17.94 -14.84 -36.41
C THR A 325 -18.09 -15.92 -35.36
N ARG A 326 -17.10 -16.06 -34.46
CA ARG A 326 -17.10 -17.05 -33.38
C ARG A 326 -16.44 -16.52 -32.12
N ILE A 327 -17.10 -16.68 -30.99
CA ILE A 327 -16.57 -16.36 -29.66
C ILE A 327 -16.02 -17.64 -29.05
N LYS A 328 -14.74 -17.62 -28.66
CA LYS A 328 -14.10 -18.77 -28.02
C LYS A 328 -14.54 -18.87 -26.56
N PRO A 329 -14.83 -20.07 -26.02
CA PRO A 329 -15.15 -20.24 -24.59
C PRO A 329 -14.07 -19.69 -23.65
N SER A 330 -12.80 -19.68 -24.09
CA SER A 330 -11.71 -19.08 -23.33
C SER A 330 -11.88 -17.58 -23.11
N LEU A 331 -12.52 -16.85 -24.03
CA LEU A 331 -12.78 -15.42 -23.85
C LEU A 331 -13.77 -15.16 -22.70
N GLU A 332 -14.75 -16.04 -22.52
CA GLU A 332 -15.71 -15.96 -21.41
C GLU A 332 -15.01 -16.11 -20.06
N LYS A 333 -14.14 -17.12 -19.94
CA LYS A 333 -13.36 -17.36 -18.71
C LYS A 333 -12.39 -16.22 -18.43
N GLN A 334 -11.73 -15.69 -19.46
CA GLN A 334 -10.85 -14.54 -19.31
C GLN A 334 -11.60 -13.29 -18.86
N ALA A 335 -12.77 -13.03 -19.43
CA ALA A 335 -13.61 -11.91 -19.05
C ALA A 335 -14.13 -12.04 -17.60
N GLY A 336 -14.52 -13.25 -17.17
CA GLY A 336 -14.93 -13.49 -15.79
C GLY A 336 -13.79 -13.28 -14.79
N PHE A 337 -12.54 -13.60 -15.16
CA PHE A 337 -11.39 -13.28 -14.32
C PHE A 337 -11.12 -11.77 -14.21
N VAL A 338 -11.24 -11.03 -15.32
CA VAL A 338 -11.12 -9.56 -15.28
C VAL A 338 -12.25 -8.92 -14.46
N GLU A 339 -13.47 -9.45 -14.56
CA GLU A 339 -14.59 -9.03 -13.72
C GLU A 339 -14.30 -9.25 -12.22
N LEU A 340 -13.71 -10.40 -11.85
CA LEU A 340 -13.26 -10.65 -10.48
C LEU A 340 -12.23 -9.62 -10.02
N ILE A 341 -11.27 -9.26 -10.87
CA ILE A 341 -10.27 -8.23 -10.57
C ILE A 341 -10.96 -6.88 -10.28
N VAL A 342 -11.81 -6.41 -11.19
CA VAL A 342 -12.52 -5.12 -11.04
C VAL A 342 -13.35 -5.08 -9.75
N ARG A 343 -14.06 -6.17 -9.44
CA ARG A 343 -14.87 -6.25 -8.22
C ARG A 343 -14.03 -6.20 -6.95
N ASN A 344 -12.84 -6.82 -6.97
CA ASN A 344 -11.93 -6.78 -5.82
C ASN A 344 -11.38 -5.38 -5.55
N TYR A 345 -11.14 -4.57 -6.58
CA TYR A 345 -10.67 -3.18 -6.41
C TYR A 345 -11.79 -2.22 -6.02
N ALA A 346 -13.01 -2.42 -6.52
CA ALA A 346 -14.14 -1.53 -6.27
C ALA A 346 -14.70 -1.57 -4.84
N ARG A 347 -14.28 -2.54 -3.99
CA ARG A 347 -14.68 -2.81 -2.58
C ARG A 347 -16.19 -2.98 -2.29
N ASP A 348 -17.09 -2.33 -3.04
CA ASP A 348 -18.54 -2.29 -2.84
C ASP A 348 -19.32 -3.16 -3.87
N LEU A 349 -18.64 -3.73 -4.86
CA LEU A 349 -19.26 -4.54 -5.92
C LEU A 349 -19.35 -6.04 -5.54
N THR A 350 -20.35 -6.36 -4.71
CA THR A 350 -20.66 -7.76 -4.35
C THR A 350 -21.43 -8.52 -5.42
N LYS A 351 -22.03 -7.82 -6.40
CA LYS A 351 -22.80 -8.41 -7.50
C LYS A 351 -22.00 -8.50 -8.80
N PRO A 352 -22.33 -9.44 -9.70
CA PRO A 352 -21.79 -9.46 -11.05
C PRO A 352 -22.04 -8.14 -11.79
N LEU A 353 -21.13 -7.79 -12.71
CA LEU A 353 -21.28 -6.62 -13.55
C LEU A 353 -22.43 -6.82 -14.56
N PRO A 354 -23.09 -5.73 -15.00
CA PRO A 354 -24.09 -5.82 -16.06
C PRO A 354 -23.51 -6.45 -17.34
N THR A 355 -24.36 -7.09 -18.14
CA THR A 355 -23.95 -7.82 -19.35
C THR A 355 -23.13 -6.95 -20.31
N MET A 356 -23.51 -5.68 -20.51
CA MET A 356 -22.78 -4.74 -21.36
C MET A 356 -21.34 -4.53 -20.88
N ASN A 357 -21.13 -4.41 -19.57
CA ASN A 357 -19.80 -4.23 -18.99
C ASN A 357 -18.93 -5.47 -19.23
N LYS A 358 -19.51 -6.66 -19.14
CA LYS A 358 -18.81 -7.90 -19.50
C LYS A 358 -18.45 -7.94 -21.00
N GLN A 359 -19.30 -7.41 -21.87
CA GLN A 359 -19.02 -7.27 -23.30
C GLN A 359 -17.91 -6.26 -23.58
N ILE A 360 -17.85 -5.15 -22.83
CA ILE A 360 -16.74 -4.19 -22.87
C ILE A 360 -15.43 -4.89 -22.47
N ILE A 361 -15.42 -5.66 -21.38
CA ILE A 361 -14.26 -6.45 -20.95
C ILE A 361 -13.79 -7.42 -22.06
N LYS A 362 -14.72 -8.15 -22.69
CA LYS A 362 -14.40 -9.04 -23.83
C LYS A 362 -13.77 -8.27 -24.99
N ALA A 363 -14.32 -7.10 -25.34
CA ALA A 363 -13.77 -6.24 -26.39
C ALA A 363 -12.36 -5.77 -26.04
N LEU A 364 -12.12 -5.39 -24.77
CA LEU A 364 -10.80 -5.00 -24.28
C LEU A 364 -9.79 -6.13 -24.36
N ILE A 365 -10.16 -7.36 -23.97
CA ILE A 365 -9.26 -8.52 -24.06
C ILE A 365 -8.86 -8.77 -25.52
N LEU A 366 -9.82 -8.71 -26.46
CA LEU A 366 -9.54 -8.85 -27.89
C LEU A 366 -8.70 -7.68 -28.42
N HIS A 367 -8.91 -6.47 -27.89
CA HIS A 367 -8.15 -5.28 -28.24
C HIS A 367 -6.70 -5.37 -27.75
N ASP A 368 -6.48 -5.68 -26.47
CA ASP A 368 -5.16 -5.56 -25.85
C ASP A 368 -4.25 -6.77 -26.13
N LYS A 369 -4.83 -7.94 -26.43
CA LYS A 369 -4.07 -9.17 -26.76
C LYS A 369 -3.09 -9.00 -27.92
N LYS A 370 -3.38 -8.10 -28.87
CA LYS A 370 -2.54 -7.84 -30.06
C LYS A 370 -1.37 -6.88 -29.78
N PHE A 371 -1.38 -6.18 -28.64
CA PHE A 371 -0.31 -5.26 -28.26
C PHE A 371 0.75 -5.90 -27.35
N GLY A 372 0.47 -7.08 -26.80
CA GLY A 372 1.43 -7.79 -25.95
C GLY A 372 1.89 -6.94 -24.76
N VAL A 373 0.96 -6.30 -24.06
CA VAL A 373 1.30 -5.31 -23.03
C VAL A 373 2.10 -5.93 -21.89
N HIS A 374 3.28 -5.36 -21.65
CA HIS A 374 4.21 -5.70 -20.59
C HIS A 374 4.35 -4.51 -19.65
N ILE A 375 4.35 -4.78 -18.35
CA ILE A 375 4.56 -3.76 -17.31
C ILE A 375 5.85 -4.14 -16.57
N PRO A 376 6.95 -3.39 -16.78
CA PRO A 376 8.19 -3.64 -16.06
C PRO A 376 7.92 -3.66 -14.56
N SER A 377 8.17 -4.80 -13.93
CA SER A 377 7.96 -5.00 -12.51
C SER A 377 9.26 -5.45 -11.86
N ALA A 378 9.64 -4.84 -10.75
CA ALA A 378 10.71 -5.32 -9.91
C ALA A 378 10.10 -6.40 -9.00
N ILE A 379 10.40 -7.66 -9.34
CA ILE A 379 10.06 -8.81 -8.49
C ILE A 379 11.39 -9.43 -8.10
N THR A 380 11.79 -9.20 -6.87
CA THR A 380 13.05 -9.64 -6.30
C THR A 380 12.96 -11.11 -5.93
N GLY A 381 13.89 -11.91 -6.45
CA GLY A 381 14.07 -13.31 -6.02
C GLY A 381 13.11 -14.32 -6.63
N VAL A 382 12.39 -13.97 -7.71
CA VAL A 382 11.46 -14.91 -8.38
C VAL A 382 11.72 -15.02 -9.87
N GLY A 383 12.03 -16.22 -10.36
CA GLY A 383 12.30 -16.49 -11.77
C GLY A 383 11.05 -16.77 -12.62
N ASN A 384 9.90 -17.08 -12.00
CA ASN A 384 8.73 -17.67 -12.68
C ASN A 384 7.41 -16.92 -12.44
N VAL A 385 7.43 -15.59 -12.35
CA VAL A 385 6.19 -14.79 -12.25
C VAL A 385 5.77 -14.30 -13.63
N GLN A 386 4.47 -14.24 -13.88
CA GLN A 386 3.92 -13.66 -15.10
C GLN A 386 4.40 -12.21 -15.28
N GLN A 387 4.82 -11.88 -16.51
CA GLN A 387 5.37 -10.56 -16.87
C GLN A 387 4.52 -9.78 -17.88
N SER A 388 3.34 -10.31 -18.25
CA SER A 388 2.44 -9.66 -19.20
C SER A 388 0.98 -9.76 -18.75
N VAL A 389 0.20 -8.75 -19.13
CA VAL A 389 -1.24 -8.69 -18.80
C VAL A 389 -2.02 -9.83 -19.47
N THR A 390 -1.49 -10.36 -20.59
CA THR A 390 -2.09 -11.50 -21.30
C THR A 390 -1.71 -12.85 -20.68
N SER A 391 -0.52 -12.98 -20.09
CA SER A 391 -0.09 -14.23 -19.45
C SER A 391 -0.95 -14.58 -18.24
N ILE A 392 -1.36 -13.59 -17.44
CA ILE A 392 -2.24 -13.83 -16.29
C ILE A 392 -3.63 -14.32 -16.73
N LEU A 393 -4.17 -13.80 -17.84
CA LEU A 393 -5.46 -14.25 -18.37
C LEU A 393 -5.39 -15.68 -18.93
N LYS A 394 -4.28 -16.07 -19.55
CA LYS A 394 -4.06 -17.45 -20.03
C LYS A 394 -3.93 -18.42 -18.86
N ASP A 395 -3.23 -18.02 -17.81
CA ASP A 395 -3.05 -18.83 -16.60
C ASP A 395 -4.38 -19.01 -15.85
N ALA A 396 -5.11 -17.93 -15.60
CA ALA A 396 -6.43 -17.98 -14.96
C ALA A 396 -7.44 -18.84 -15.76
N GLU A 397 -7.42 -18.76 -17.09
CA GLU A 397 -8.26 -19.60 -17.95
C GLU A 397 -7.85 -21.09 -17.93
N ARG A 398 -6.57 -21.40 -17.77
CA ARG A 398 -6.10 -22.77 -17.52
C ARG A 398 -6.53 -23.25 -16.14
N TYR A 399 -6.35 -22.43 -15.10
CA TYR A 399 -6.75 -22.76 -13.74
C TYR A 399 -8.25 -23.08 -13.66
N ALA A 400 -9.10 -22.17 -14.13
CA ALA A 400 -10.55 -22.34 -14.10
C ALA A 400 -11.08 -23.48 -15.01
N ARG A 401 -10.25 -24.06 -15.87
CA ARG A 401 -10.59 -25.30 -16.62
C ARG A 401 -10.30 -26.57 -15.83
N ASN A 402 -9.29 -26.52 -14.96
CA ASN A 402 -8.86 -27.66 -14.17
C ASN A 402 -9.51 -27.70 -12.79
N ASP A 403 -10.02 -26.57 -12.32
CA ASP A 403 -10.78 -26.47 -11.08
C ASP A 403 -12.19 -27.07 -11.27
N PRO A 404 -12.60 -28.08 -10.45
CA PRO A 404 -13.88 -28.75 -10.58
C PRO A 404 -15.10 -27.84 -10.40
N GLU A 405 -14.95 -26.78 -9.60
CA GLU A 405 -16.00 -25.79 -9.33
C GLU A 405 -15.97 -24.63 -10.34
N GLY A 406 -14.97 -24.61 -11.22
CA GLY A 406 -14.75 -23.54 -12.20
C GLY A 406 -14.25 -22.24 -11.56
N ASN A 407 -13.68 -22.31 -10.36
CA ASN A 407 -13.17 -21.16 -9.63
C ASN A 407 -11.96 -20.54 -10.33
N TYR A 408 -11.80 -19.23 -10.15
CA TYR A 408 -10.61 -18.51 -10.56
C TYR A 408 -9.51 -18.62 -9.50
N PRO A 409 -8.23 -18.50 -9.89
CA PRO A 409 -7.15 -18.42 -8.92
C PRO A 409 -7.26 -17.14 -8.09
N ASP A 410 -6.79 -17.18 -6.83
CA ASP A 410 -6.66 -15.98 -5.99
C ASP A 410 -5.82 -14.94 -6.74
N PRO A 411 -6.35 -13.72 -6.98
CA PRO A 411 -5.61 -12.66 -7.66
C PRO A 411 -4.27 -12.33 -7.00
N ARG A 412 -4.11 -12.55 -5.69
CA ARG A 412 -2.84 -12.34 -4.96
C ARG A 412 -1.70 -13.22 -5.44
N ARG A 413 -1.94 -14.22 -6.30
CA ARG A 413 -0.87 -14.99 -6.94
C ARG A 413 -0.10 -14.18 -7.99
N TYR A 414 -0.71 -13.15 -8.56
CA TYR A 414 -0.14 -12.37 -9.66
C TYR A 414 0.43 -11.02 -9.19
N PRO A 415 1.38 -10.43 -9.95
CA PRO A 415 1.83 -9.07 -9.69
C PRO A 415 0.68 -8.07 -9.80
N GLU A 416 0.56 -7.18 -8.80
CA GLU A 416 -0.44 -6.10 -8.79
C GLU A 416 -0.49 -5.34 -10.11
N ALA A 417 0.68 -4.98 -10.63
CA ALA A 417 0.80 -4.11 -11.79
C ALA A 417 -0.03 -4.64 -12.96
N LEU A 418 -0.03 -5.97 -13.13
CA LEU A 418 -0.76 -6.65 -14.20
C LEU A 418 -2.26 -6.74 -13.91
N LEU A 419 -2.68 -6.80 -12.65
CA LEU A 419 -4.09 -6.79 -12.25
C LEU A 419 -4.68 -5.38 -12.35
N LEU A 420 -3.98 -4.40 -11.78
CA LEU A 420 -4.34 -2.99 -11.79
C LEU A 420 -4.45 -2.45 -13.21
N TYR A 421 -3.62 -2.95 -14.14
CA TYR A 421 -3.79 -2.65 -15.56
C TYR A 421 -5.20 -2.94 -16.05
N TRP A 422 -5.74 -4.13 -15.77
CA TRP A 422 -7.07 -4.51 -16.25
C TRP A 422 -8.17 -3.69 -15.58
N ASP A 423 -8.00 -3.37 -14.30
CA ASP A 423 -8.92 -2.51 -13.56
C ASP A 423 -8.96 -1.08 -14.15
N MET A 424 -7.81 -0.43 -14.27
CA MET A 424 -7.68 0.90 -14.87
C MET A 424 -8.16 0.93 -16.32
N ARG A 425 -7.78 -0.10 -17.10
CA ARG A 425 -8.16 -0.22 -18.51
C ARG A 425 -9.67 -0.36 -18.69
N TYR A 426 -10.33 -1.10 -17.81
CA TYR A 426 -11.78 -1.23 -17.80
C TYR A 426 -12.47 0.09 -17.49
N HIS A 427 -12.09 0.78 -16.41
CA HIS A 427 -12.70 2.07 -16.05
C HIS A 427 -12.50 3.13 -17.13
N MET A 428 -11.28 3.21 -17.69
CA MET A 428 -10.99 4.09 -18.83
C MET A 428 -11.87 3.76 -20.05
N ALA A 429 -12.13 2.48 -20.32
CA ALA A 429 -12.96 2.07 -21.44
C ALA A 429 -14.45 2.38 -21.22
N VAL A 430 -14.96 2.18 -20.01
CA VAL A 430 -16.34 2.56 -19.68
C VAL A 430 -16.51 4.07 -19.94
N GLU A 431 -15.64 4.90 -19.37
CA GLU A 431 -15.73 6.35 -19.55
C GLU A 431 -15.64 6.77 -21.03
N ALA A 432 -14.65 6.24 -21.75
CA ALA A 432 -14.42 6.60 -23.14
C ALA A 432 -15.52 6.09 -24.10
N LEU A 433 -16.09 4.91 -23.85
CA LEU A 433 -17.13 4.35 -24.70
C LEU A 433 -18.49 5.02 -24.51
N PHE A 434 -18.76 5.65 -23.36
CA PHE A 434 -20.00 6.41 -23.14
C PHE A 434 -19.85 7.91 -23.47
N SER A 435 -18.63 8.37 -23.74
CA SER A 435 -18.33 9.72 -24.21
C SER A 435 -18.73 9.94 -25.67
N LYS A 436 -19.03 11.19 -26.04
CA LYS A 436 -19.35 11.59 -27.43
C LYS A 436 -18.25 11.17 -28.40
N GLN A 437 -17.00 11.40 -28.02
CA GLN A 437 -15.82 10.87 -28.69
C GLN A 437 -14.98 10.08 -27.68
N VAL A 438 -14.37 9.00 -28.15
CA VAL A 438 -13.51 8.14 -27.30
C VAL A 438 -12.30 8.91 -26.80
N ASP A 439 -11.75 9.81 -27.63
CA ASP A 439 -10.61 10.64 -27.26
C ASP A 439 -10.96 11.62 -26.12
N ASP A 440 -12.19 12.14 -26.06
CA ASP A 440 -12.63 13.04 -24.98
C ASP A 440 -12.60 12.33 -23.62
N GLY A 441 -13.20 11.14 -23.53
CA GLY A 441 -13.21 10.35 -22.30
C GLY A 441 -11.82 9.85 -21.91
N PHE A 442 -10.97 9.57 -22.91
CA PHE A 442 -9.57 9.24 -22.67
C PHE A 442 -8.79 10.41 -22.06
N GLN A 443 -8.88 11.61 -22.65
CA GLN A 443 -8.20 12.81 -22.16
C GLN A 443 -8.70 13.21 -20.76
N LYS A 444 -10.01 13.06 -20.51
CA LYS A 444 -10.60 13.27 -19.18
C LYS A 444 -9.96 12.37 -18.13
N MET A 445 -9.91 11.06 -18.38
CA MET A 445 -9.32 10.10 -17.43
C MET A 445 -7.83 10.32 -17.23
N GLN A 446 -7.10 10.67 -18.30
CA GLN A 446 -5.70 11.04 -18.22
C GLN A 446 -5.48 12.25 -17.31
N SER A 447 -6.27 13.32 -17.49
CA SER A 447 -6.21 14.52 -16.65
C SER A 447 -6.49 14.20 -15.18
N ILE A 448 -7.51 13.38 -14.88
CA ILE A 448 -7.81 12.95 -13.50
C ILE A 448 -6.61 12.24 -12.87
N ALA A 449 -6.07 11.24 -13.57
CA ALA A 449 -4.92 10.47 -13.11
C ALA A 449 -3.66 11.34 -12.87
N GLU A 450 -3.40 12.33 -13.72
CA GLU A 450 -2.27 13.25 -13.57
C GLU A 450 -2.41 14.13 -12.33
N TRP A 451 -3.62 14.63 -12.06
CA TRP A 451 -3.89 15.44 -10.87
C TRP A 451 -3.92 14.63 -9.58
N GLU A 452 -4.49 13.42 -9.58
CA GLU A 452 -4.43 12.50 -8.44
C GLU A 452 -2.98 12.19 -8.05
N LEU A 453 -2.13 11.91 -9.03
CA LEU A 453 -0.70 11.70 -8.80
C LEU A 453 -0.02 12.95 -8.20
N ARG A 454 -0.40 14.14 -8.66
CA ARG A 454 0.14 15.40 -8.12
C ARG A 454 -0.29 15.63 -6.68
N VAL A 455 -1.56 15.34 -6.34
CA VAL A 455 -2.08 15.38 -4.97
C VAL A 455 -1.24 14.47 -4.07
N ASP A 456 -1.08 13.20 -4.46
CA ASP A 456 -0.33 12.23 -3.68
C ASP A 456 1.13 12.66 -3.49
N THR A 457 1.76 13.18 -4.56
CA THR A 457 3.15 13.63 -4.53
C THR A 457 3.33 14.79 -3.55
N GLN A 458 2.48 15.82 -3.64
CA GLN A 458 2.57 16.95 -2.72
C GLN A 458 2.22 16.56 -1.27
N LEU A 459 1.27 15.63 -1.07
CA LEU A 459 0.95 15.11 0.26
C LEU A 459 2.14 14.38 0.88
N ILE A 460 2.83 13.54 0.11
CA ILE A 460 4.06 12.87 0.56
C ILE A 460 5.12 13.91 0.91
N GLU A 461 5.34 14.92 0.07
CA GLU A 461 6.32 15.98 0.31
C GLU A 461 6.00 16.80 1.57
N TYR A 462 4.72 17.13 1.79
CA TYR A 462 4.24 17.87 2.96
C TYR A 462 4.41 17.08 4.26
N LEU A 463 4.28 15.76 4.21
CA LEU A 463 4.40 14.90 5.39
C LEU A 463 5.84 14.44 5.65
N LYS A 464 6.69 14.56 4.63
CA LYS A 464 8.08 14.13 4.72
C LYS A 464 8.79 14.92 5.82
N PHE A 465 9.21 14.21 6.86
CA PHE A 465 9.91 14.74 8.03
C PHE A 465 9.07 15.64 8.94
N SER A 466 7.74 15.53 8.84
CA SER A 466 6.81 16.28 9.69
C SER A 466 6.63 15.66 11.07
N ASP A 467 6.21 16.48 12.03
CA ASP A 467 5.99 16.06 13.41
C ASP A 467 4.64 15.32 13.61
N ILE A 468 4.42 14.82 14.83
CA ILE A 468 3.17 14.14 15.18
C ILE A 468 1.93 15.02 14.97
N LYS A 469 2.03 16.35 15.16
CA LYS A 469 0.88 17.25 15.06
C LYS A 469 0.37 17.33 13.63
N VAL A 470 1.30 17.39 12.67
CA VAL A 470 0.94 17.34 11.25
C VAL A 470 0.22 16.03 10.94
N TYR A 471 0.73 14.88 11.40
CA TYR A 471 0.08 13.58 11.21
C TYR A 471 -1.29 13.48 11.92
N GLN A 472 -1.46 14.10 13.09
CA GLN A 472 -2.75 14.16 13.79
C GLN A 472 -3.78 14.98 13.00
N SER A 473 -3.35 16.02 12.30
CA SER A 473 -4.20 16.88 11.47
C SER A 473 -4.51 16.30 10.08
N LEU A 474 -3.93 15.15 9.70
CA LEU A 474 -4.14 14.51 8.39
C LEU A 474 -5.60 14.44 7.94
N PRO A 475 -6.56 13.97 8.78
CA PRO A 475 -7.96 13.87 8.35
C PRO A 475 -8.58 15.20 7.92
N GLU A 476 -8.10 16.32 8.45
CA GLU A 476 -8.62 17.67 8.14
C GLU A 476 -8.11 18.21 6.80
N ILE A 477 -7.06 17.61 6.23
CA ILE A 477 -6.44 18.09 4.98
C ILE A 477 -7.44 18.02 3.83
N ALA A 478 -8.20 16.93 3.73
CA ALA A 478 -9.22 16.76 2.69
C ALA A 478 -10.35 17.79 2.83
N ASP A 479 -10.77 18.11 4.05
CA ASP A 479 -11.79 19.14 4.31
C ASP A 479 -11.29 20.53 3.93
N LYS A 480 -10.05 20.87 4.30
CA LYS A 480 -9.40 22.14 3.89
C LYS A 480 -9.28 22.24 2.38
N PHE A 481 -8.88 21.15 1.72
CA PHE A 481 -8.81 21.07 0.26
C PHE A 481 -10.16 21.35 -0.40
N MET A 482 -11.21 20.64 0.06
CA MET A 482 -12.59 20.83 -0.39
C MET A 482 -13.03 22.29 -0.24
N HIS A 483 -12.75 22.91 0.90
CA HIS A 483 -13.11 24.30 1.16
C HIS A 483 -12.40 25.29 0.24
N GLN A 484 -11.10 25.07 -0.05
CA GLN A 484 -10.36 25.92 -0.98
C GLN A 484 -10.90 25.85 -2.42
N LEU A 485 -11.48 24.70 -2.80
CA LEU A 485 -12.18 24.53 -4.06
C LEU A 485 -13.61 25.13 -4.06
N GLY A 486 -14.07 25.68 -2.93
CA GLY A 486 -15.37 26.33 -2.81
C GLY A 486 -16.55 25.39 -2.54
N TYR A 487 -16.30 24.12 -2.21
CA TYR A 487 -17.36 23.18 -1.83
C TYR A 487 -17.82 23.39 -0.37
N GLN A 488 -19.09 23.06 -0.09
CA GLN A 488 -19.65 23.06 1.26
C GLN A 488 -19.56 21.67 1.91
N PRO A 489 -19.28 21.56 3.23
CA PRO A 489 -19.22 20.28 3.94
C PRO A 489 -20.49 19.46 3.74
N GLY A 490 -20.34 18.18 3.41
CA GLY A 490 -21.45 17.23 3.25
C GLY A 490 -22.24 17.32 1.94
N LYS A 491 -21.83 18.17 0.98
CA LYS A 491 -22.39 18.19 -0.38
C LYS A 491 -21.33 17.76 -1.40
N VAL A 492 -21.26 16.46 -1.66
CA VAL A 492 -20.65 15.98 -2.90
C VAL A 492 -21.56 16.43 -4.04
N THR A 493 -21.02 17.21 -4.98
CA THR A 493 -21.79 17.61 -6.16
C THR A 493 -21.86 16.41 -7.08
N THR A 494 -22.89 15.57 -6.93
CA THR A 494 -23.20 14.56 -7.93
C THR A 494 -23.75 15.26 -9.16
N PHE A 495 -22.94 15.27 -10.20
CA PHE A 495 -23.37 15.65 -11.53
C PHE A 495 -24.33 14.58 -12.06
N THR A 496 -25.64 14.74 -11.83
CA THR A 496 -26.65 13.96 -12.55
C THR A 496 -26.63 14.37 -14.01
N ASP A 497 -26.58 13.39 -14.90
CA ASP A 497 -26.65 13.58 -16.36
C ASP A 497 -27.99 14.14 -16.83
#